data_AF-A0A931ZGS2-F1
#
_entry.id   AF-A0A931ZGS2-F1
#
_cell.length_a   1.000
_cell.length_b   1.000
_cell.length_c   1.000
_cell.angle_alpha   90.00
_cell.angle_beta   90.00
_cell.angle_gamma   90.00
#
_symmetry.space_group_name_H-M   'P 1'
#
loop_
_entity.id
_entity.type
_entity.pdbx_description
1 polymer ?
#
loop_
_entity_poly.entity_id
_entity_poly.type
_entity_poly.pdbx_seq_one_letter_code
_entity_poly.pdbx_strand_id
1 'polypeptide(L)'
;MNQALKLGWISVLVWWYQIVPGLLVHHARLFFLMVIDYFSFGILASTLFEPWKRDEISTENLSLQDRIQVFGLNLITRFFGFLMRSAAITAGVIILLALALVACLVAVFWLMAPLLALILGVNGILTILGGER
;
A
#
# COMPACT_ATOMS: atom_id res chain seq x y z
N MET A 1 -10.81 -4.73 32.24
CA MET A 1 -11.65 -3.57 31.83
C MET A 1 -12.23 -2.85 33.07
N ASN A 2 -11.42 -2.43 34.06
CA ASN A 2 -11.99 -1.86 35.30
C ASN A 2 -11.12 -0.96 36.20
N GLN A 3 -10.09 -0.26 35.68
CA GLN A 3 -9.40 0.80 36.45
C GLN A 3 -9.03 2.07 35.66
N ALA A 4 -9.18 2.09 34.33
CA ALA A 4 -8.67 3.17 33.47
C ALA A 4 -9.54 4.45 33.44
N LEU A 5 -10.70 4.46 34.09
CA LEU A 5 -11.65 5.59 34.05
C LEU A 5 -11.45 6.63 35.17
N LYS A 6 -10.41 6.51 36.01
CA LYS A 6 -10.25 7.37 37.21
C LYS A 6 -9.48 8.69 37.01
N LEU A 7 -9.04 9.05 35.80
CA LEU A 7 -8.26 10.29 35.58
C LEU A 7 -8.65 10.98 34.26
N GLY A 8 -9.69 11.82 34.31
CA GLY A 8 -10.40 12.40 33.15
C GLY A 8 -9.55 12.96 32.00
N TRP A 9 -8.52 13.78 32.27
CA TRP A 9 -7.69 14.39 31.21
C TRP A 9 -6.51 13.51 30.77
N ILE A 10 -5.96 12.72 31.69
CA ILE A 10 -4.85 11.80 31.40
C ILE A 10 -5.33 10.69 30.45
N SER A 11 -6.58 10.22 30.60
CA SER A 11 -7.18 9.27 29.66
C SER A 11 -7.29 9.81 28.24
N VAL A 12 -7.57 11.10 28.06
CA VAL A 12 -7.68 11.71 26.72
C VAL A 12 -6.32 11.81 26.05
N LEU A 13 -5.28 12.24 26.79
CA LEU A 13 -3.91 12.31 26.26
C LEU A 13 -3.35 10.92 25.91
N VAL A 14 -3.57 9.93 26.78
CA VAL A 14 -3.19 8.54 26.52
C VAL A 14 -3.94 7.99 25.29
N TRP A 15 -5.23 8.29 25.17
CA TRP A 15 -6.02 7.90 23.99
C TRP A 15 -5.46 8.53 22.71
N TRP A 16 -5.17 9.83 22.73
CA TRP A 16 -4.72 10.59 21.57
C TRP A 16 -3.32 10.18 21.09
N TYR A 17 -2.37 10.02 22.01
CA TYR A 17 -0.95 9.83 21.68
C TYR A 17 -0.50 8.37 21.71
N GLN A 18 -1.23 7.46 22.33
CA GLN A 18 -0.82 6.05 22.43
C GLN A 18 -1.84 5.10 21.78
N ILE A 19 -3.12 5.23 22.10
CA ILE A 19 -4.14 4.26 21.66
C ILE A 19 -4.42 4.43 20.16
N VAL A 20 -4.80 5.63 19.72
CA VAL A 20 -5.19 5.85 18.33
C VAL A 20 -4.01 5.73 17.36
N PRO A 21 -2.80 6.22 17.63
CA PRO A 21 -1.65 6.01 16.75
C PRO A 21 -1.31 4.53 16.58
N GLY A 22 -1.40 3.74 17.65
CA GLY A 22 -1.25 2.28 17.56
C GLY A 22 -2.30 1.64 16.65
N LEU A 23 -3.55 2.12 16.74
CA LEU A 23 -4.64 1.67 15.88
C LEU A 23 -4.44 2.08 14.41
N LEU A 24 -3.94 3.29 14.14
CA LEU A 24 -3.61 3.78 12.80
C LEU A 24 -2.53 2.91 12.14
N VAL A 25 -1.46 2.60 12.88
CA VAL A 25 -0.40 1.70 12.39
C VAL A 25 -0.95 0.30 12.13
N HIS A 26 -1.81 -0.21 13.01
CA HIS A 26 -2.45 -1.52 12.82
C HIS A 26 -3.27 -1.56 11.52
N HIS A 27 -4.14 -0.58 11.28
CA HIS A 27 -4.96 -0.53 10.07
C HIS A 27 -4.10 -0.31 8.83
N ALA A 28 -3.12 0.59 8.87
CA ALA A 28 -2.17 0.78 7.79
C ALA A 28 -1.52 -0.57 7.40
N ARG A 29 -1.01 -1.32 8.39
CA ARG A 29 -0.43 -2.65 8.16
C ARG A 29 -1.40 -3.61 7.49
N LEU A 30 -2.67 -3.64 7.90
CA LEU A 30 -3.68 -4.48 7.26
C LEU A 30 -3.91 -4.09 5.79
N PHE A 31 -3.98 -2.79 5.49
CA PHE A 31 -4.08 -2.33 4.11
C PHE A 31 -2.84 -2.70 3.28
N PHE A 32 -1.64 -2.59 3.84
CA PHE A 32 -0.42 -3.03 3.17
C PHE A 32 -0.46 -4.52 2.84
N LEU A 33 -0.84 -5.36 3.81
CA LEU A 33 -0.99 -6.80 3.60
C LEU A 33 -2.05 -7.11 2.53
N MET A 34 -3.19 -6.42 2.58
CA MET A 34 -4.24 -6.57 1.57
C MET A 34 -3.74 -6.28 0.15
N VAL A 35 -2.97 -5.20 -0.04
CA VAL A 35 -2.39 -4.87 -1.35
C VAL A 35 -1.34 -5.89 -1.78
N ILE A 36 -0.49 -6.34 -0.85
CA ILE A 36 0.52 -7.37 -1.10
C ILE A 36 -0.15 -8.67 -1.57
N ASP A 37 -1.23 -9.08 -0.91
CA ASP A 37 -2.00 -10.29 -1.22
C ASP A 37 -2.78 -10.13 -2.53
N TYR A 38 -3.41 -8.98 -2.76
CA TYR A 38 -4.18 -8.69 -3.98
C TYR A 38 -3.31 -8.79 -5.24
N PHE A 39 -2.10 -8.22 -5.21
CA PHE A 39 -1.15 -8.35 -6.30
C PHE A 39 -0.36 -9.67 -6.28
N SER A 40 -0.59 -10.52 -5.27
CA SER A 40 0.12 -11.79 -5.07
C SER A 40 1.64 -11.61 -5.16
N PHE A 41 2.16 -10.54 -4.53
CA PHE A 41 3.54 -10.09 -4.69
C PHE A 41 4.56 -11.20 -4.46
N GLY A 42 4.33 -12.08 -3.48
CA GLY A 42 5.22 -13.20 -3.20
C GLY A 42 5.37 -14.15 -4.41
N ILE A 43 4.26 -14.49 -5.06
CA ILE A 43 4.24 -15.37 -6.23
C ILE A 43 4.81 -14.64 -7.45
N LEU A 44 4.46 -13.37 -7.65
CA LEU A 44 4.93 -12.59 -8.80
C LEU A 44 6.45 -12.37 -8.74
N ALA A 45 6.98 -12.12 -7.53
CA ALA A 45 8.42 -11.95 -7.32
C ALA A 45 9.20 -13.26 -7.53
N SER A 46 8.69 -14.41 -7.04
CA SER A 46 9.37 -15.70 -7.22
C SER A 46 9.32 -16.18 -8.66
N THR A 47 8.22 -15.93 -9.38
CA THR A 47 8.02 -16.43 -10.74
C THR A 47 8.56 -15.51 -11.83
N LEU A 48 9.09 -14.32 -11.51
CA LEU A 48 9.66 -13.39 -12.50
C LEU A 48 10.75 -14.01 -13.37
N PHE A 49 11.57 -14.90 -12.78
CA PHE A 49 12.71 -15.54 -13.44
C PHE A 49 12.56 -17.06 -13.55
N GLU A 50 11.44 -17.63 -13.10
CA GLU A 50 11.21 -19.06 -13.27
C GLU A 50 10.96 -19.38 -14.75
N PRO A 51 11.63 -20.40 -15.31
CA PRO A 51 11.38 -20.84 -16.67
C PRO A 51 9.91 -21.25 -16.82
N TRP A 52 9.19 -20.63 -17.76
CA TRP A 52 7.78 -20.92 -18.03
C TRP A 52 7.60 -22.30 -18.66
N LYS A 53 7.68 -23.36 -17.85
CA LYS A 53 7.55 -24.75 -18.31
C LYS A 53 6.14 -25.16 -18.70
N ARG A 54 5.12 -24.36 -18.36
CA ARG A 54 3.70 -24.68 -18.61
C ARG A 54 3.20 -24.25 -19.98
N ASP A 55 3.78 -23.21 -20.58
CA ASP A 55 3.32 -22.65 -21.85
C ASP A 55 4.22 -23.06 -23.03
N GLU A 56 5.13 -24.01 -22.81
CA GLU A 56 6.06 -24.49 -23.84
C GLU A 56 5.34 -25.46 -24.77
N ILE A 57 5.33 -25.16 -26.06
CA ILE A 57 4.91 -26.12 -27.07
C ILE A 57 5.98 -27.21 -27.17
N SER A 58 5.57 -28.48 -27.01
CA SER A 58 6.49 -29.63 -27.10
C SER A 58 7.17 -29.69 -28.46
N THR A 59 8.46 -30.04 -28.45
CA THR A 59 9.28 -30.18 -29.66
C THR A 59 9.53 -31.65 -30.04
N GLU A 60 8.90 -32.60 -29.35
CA GLU A 60 9.04 -34.02 -29.67
C GLU A 60 8.52 -34.33 -31.09
N ASN A 61 9.30 -35.11 -31.84
CA ASN A 61 9.01 -35.54 -33.22
C ASN A 61 8.85 -34.42 -34.28
N LEU A 62 9.26 -33.18 -33.98
CA LEU A 62 9.24 -32.08 -34.95
C LEU A 62 10.49 -32.04 -35.85
N SER A 63 10.29 -31.65 -37.11
CA SER A 63 11.36 -31.35 -38.05
C SER A 63 12.21 -30.17 -37.56
N LEU A 64 13.45 -30.02 -38.07
CA LEU A 64 14.35 -28.95 -37.65
C LEU A 64 13.74 -27.56 -37.90
N GLN A 65 12.97 -27.42 -38.98
CA GLN A 65 12.33 -26.17 -39.36
C GLN A 65 11.17 -25.83 -38.40
N ASP A 66 10.35 -26.82 -38.05
CA ASP A 66 9.26 -26.65 -37.09
C ASP A 66 9.78 -26.33 -35.67
N ARG A 67 10.93 -26.88 -35.29
CA ARG A 67 11.60 -26.58 -34.00
C ARG A 67 11.99 -25.12 -33.87
N ILE A 68 12.49 -24.50 -34.94
CA ILE A 68 12.87 -23.08 -34.94
C ILE A 68 11.61 -22.20 -34.83
N GLN A 69 10.53 -22.59 -35.51
CA GLN A 69 9.25 -21.88 -35.40
C GLN A 69 8.67 -21.94 -33.99
N VAL A 70 8.66 -23.13 -33.37
CA VAL A 70 8.20 -23.33 -31.99
C VAL A 70 9.07 -22.55 -30.99
N PHE A 71 10.39 -22.50 -31.20
CA PHE A 71 11.29 -21.71 -30.38
C PHE A 71 10.92 -20.21 -30.42
N GLY A 72 10.64 -19.66 -31.60
CA GLY A 72 10.19 -18.27 -31.75
C GLY A 72 8.86 -18.00 -31.03
N LEU A 73 7.89 -18.91 -31.17
CA LEU A 73 6.60 -18.81 -30.49
C LEU A 73 6.75 -18.83 -28.96
N ASN A 74 7.58 -19.74 -28.44
CA ASN A 74 7.87 -19.84 -27.00
C ASN A 74 8.62 -18.60 -26.49
N LEU A 75 9.49 -17.97 -27.29
CA LEU A 75 10.13 -16.72 -26.89
C LEU A 75 9.13 -15.57 -26.77
N ILE A 76 8.20 -15.47 -27.72
CA ILE A 76 7.17 -14.42 -27.71
C ILE A 76 6.27 -14.59 -26.49
N THR A 77 5.78 -15.80 -26.20
CA THR A 77 4.92 -16.05 -25.03
C THR A 77 5.63 -15.73 -23.71
N ARG A 78 6.91 -16.13 -23.58
CA ARG A 78 7.74 -15.79 -22.42
C ARG A 78 7.95 -14.28 -22.26
N PHE A 79 8.14 -13.56 -23.36
CA PHE A 79 8.28 -12.10 -23.34
C PHE A 79 7.01 -11.39 -22.86
N PHE A 80 5.84 -11.78 -23.37
CA PHE A 80 4.57 -11.23 -22.90
C PHE A 80 4.30 -11.57 -21.43
N GLY A 81 4.60 -12.80 -21.00
CA GLY A 81 4.50 -13.21 -19.60
C GLY A 81 5.39 -12.36 -18.69
N PHE A 82 6.63 -12.09 -19.09
CA PHE A 82 7.54 -11.17 -18.39
C PHE A 82 6.95 -9.76 -18.31
N LEU A 83 6.48 -9.22 -19.44
CA LEU A 83 5.95 -7.88 -19.53
C LEU A 83 4.74 -7.69 -18.59
N MET A 84 3.78 -8.60 -18.61
CA MET A 84 2.59 -8.53 -17.75
C MET A 84 2.94 -8.60 -16.26
N ARG A 85 3.88 -9.47 -15.86
CA ARG A 85 4.34 -9.56 -14.46
C ARG A 85 5.07 -8.29 -14.04
N SER A 86 5.95 -7.77 -14.89
CA SER A 86 6.68 -6.51 -14.61
C SER A 86 5.72 -5.33 -14.45
N ALA A 87 4.67 -5.24 -15.28
CA ALA A 87 3.64 -4.22 -15.18
C ALA A 87 2.84 -4.36 -13.88
N ALA A 88 2.43 -5.58 -13.51
CA ALA A 88 1.70 -5.85 -12.28
C ALA A 88 2.52 -5.52 -11.01
N ILE A 89 3.80 -5.91 -10.97
CA ILE A 89 4.72 -5.54 -9.88
C ILE A 89 4.88 -4.02 -9.80
N THR A 90 5.08 -3.35 -10.94
CA THR A 90 5.25 -1.89 -10.97
C THR A 90 4.00 -1.18 -10.45
N ALA A 91 2.82 -1.58 -10.93
CA ALA A 91 1.55 -1.04 -10.46
C ALA A 91 1.34 -1.26 -8.95
N GLY A 92 1.61 -2.48 -8.47
CA GLY A 92 1.52 -2.79 -7.05
C GLY A 92 2.47 -1.94 -6.19
N VAL A 93 3.71 -1.70 -6.65
CA VAL A 93 4.69 -0.86 -5.94
C VAL A 93 4.20 0.59 -5.87
N ILE A 94 3.67 1.12 -6.96
CA ILE A 94 3.10 2.48 -6.99
C ILE A 94 1.96 2.60 -5.98
N ILE A 95 1.07 1.60 -5.91
CA ILE A 95 -0.04 1.60 -4.95
C ILE A 95 0.47 1.50 -3.50
N LEU A 96 1.47 0.66 -3.22
CA LEU A 96 2.08 0.56 -1.90
C LEU A 96 2.73 1.89 -1.47
N LEU A 97 3.41 2.58 -2.39
CA LEU A 97 3.99 3.91 -2.12
C LEU A 97 2.91 4.96 -1.85
N ALA A 98 1.84 4.97 -2.65
CA ALA A 98 0.70 5.86 -2.44
C ALA A 98 0.03 5.60 -1.07
N LEU A 99 -0.16 4.32 -0.70
CA LEU A 99 -0.70 3.93 0.59
C LEU A 99 0.21 4.38 1.74
N ALA A 100 1.53 4.24 1.60
CA ALA A 100 2.51 4.73 2.58
C ALA A 100 2.43 6.25 2.76
N LEU A 101 2.32 6.99 1.66
CA LEU A 101 2.15 8.43 1.69
C LEU A 101 0.86 8.81 2.43
N VAL A 102 -0.27 8.19 2.09
CA VAL A 102 -1.56 8.44 2.75
C VAL A 102 -1.48 8.11 4.24
N ALA A 103 -0.93 6.96 4.62
CA ALA A 103 -0.77 6.59 6.03
C ALA A 103 0.09 7.60 6.80
N CYS A 104 1.17 8.10 6.18
CA CYS A 104 2.02 9.13 6.76
C CYS A 104 1.27 10.47 6.92
N LEU A 105 0.53 10.91 5.89
CA LEU A 105 -0.26 12.14 5.94
C LEU A 105 -1.34 12.07 7.02
N VAL A 106 -2.04 10.95 7.14
CA VAL A 106 -3.05 10.73 8.19
C VAL A 106 -2.41 10.75 9.58
N ALA A 107 -1.24 10.12 9.76
CA ALA A 107 -0.53 10.13 11.03
C ALA A 107 -0.06 11.54 11.43
N VAL A 108 0.52 12.29 10.48
CA VAL A 108 0.94 13.69 10.69
C VAL A 108 -0.28 14.56 11.01
N PHE A 109 -1.35 14.45 10.24
CA PHE A 109 -2.58 15.20 10.49
C PHE A 109 -3.17 14.89 11.88
N TRP A 110 -3.20 13.62 12.27
CA TRP A 110 -3.66 13.21 13.61
C TRP A 110 -2.82 13.82 14.72
N LEU A 111 -1.49 13.80 14.60
CA LEU A 111 -0.60 14.40 15.60
C LEU A 111 -0.72 15.93 15.65
N MET A 112 -0.97 16.58 14.52
CA MET A 112 -1.14 18.03 14.41
C MET A 112 -2.54 18.52 14.75
N ALA A 113 -3.56 17.67 14.78
CA ALA A 113 -4.95 18.09 14.96
C ALA A 113 -5.20 18.91 16.24
N PRO A 114 -4.61 18.61 17.41
CA PRO A 114 -4.79 19.45 18.61
C PRO A 114 -4.25 20.86 18.42
N LEU A 115 -3.10 20.99 17.74
CA LEU A 115 -2.50 22.30 17.42
C LEU A 115 -3.36 23.06 16.41
N LEU A 116 -3.84 22.39 15.37
CA LEU A 116 -4.75 22.98 14.38
C LEU A 116 -6.05 23.46 15.03
N ALA A 117 -6.63 22.68 15.94
CA ALA A 117 -7.84 23.06 16.67
C ALA A 117 -7.63 24.33 17.50
N LEU A 118 -6.46 24.48 18.15
CA LEU A 118 -6.12 25.70 18.89
C LEU A 118 -5.97 26.91 17.96
N ILE A 119 -5.22 26.77 16.86
CA ILE A 119 -4.99 27.87 15.90
C ILE A 119 -6.32 28.33 15.28
N LEU A 120 -7.14 27.40 14.80
CA LEU A 120 -8.43 27.71 14.19
C LEU A 120 -9.40 28.29 15.21
N GLY A 121 -9.42 27.77 16.44
CA GLY A 121 -10.26 28.29 17.52
C GLY A 121 -9.90 29.73 17.89
N VAL A 122 -8.61 30.03 18.06
CA VAL A 122 -8.13 31.39 18.36
C VAL A 122 -8.47 32.35 17.21
N ASN A 123 -8.18 31.98 15.97
CA ASN A 123 -8.50 32.81 14.80
C ASN A 123 -10.02 33.06 14.64
N GLY A 124 -10.85 32.06 14.96
CA GLY A 124 -12.30 32.20 14.97
C GLY A 124 -12.76 33.23 16.01
N ILE A 125 -12.25 33.13 17.24
CA ILE A 125 -12.56 34.08 18.33
C ILE A 125 -12.11 35.49 17.95
N LEU A 126 -10.89 35.65 17.43
CA LEU A 126 -10.36 36.95 17.01
C LEU A 126 -11.20 37.59 15.90
N THR A 127 -11.69 36.79 14.95
CA THR A 127 -12.59 37.27 13.89
C THR A 127 -13.92 37.78 14.47
N ILE A 128 -14.49 37.06 15.45
CA ILE A 128 -15.74 37.48 16.10
C ILE A 128 -15.54 38.76 16.92
N LEU A 129 -14.43 38.86 17.66
CA LEU A 129 -14.13 40.02 18.50
C LEU A 129 -13.65 41.24 17.72
N GLY A 130 -12.99 41.02 16.57
CA GLY A 130 -12.50 42.06 15.67
C GLY A 130 -13.49 42.49 14.58
N GLY A 131 -14.70 41.93 14.59
CA GLY A 131 -15.77 42.12 13.60
C GLY A 131 -16.42 43.51 13.54
N GLU A 132 -15.69 44.58 13.87
CA GLU A 132 -16.08 45.98 13.60
C GLU A 132 -15.22 46.64 12.52
N ARG A 133 -14.92 45.94 11.42
CA ARG A 133 -14.39 46.58 10.20
C ARG A 133 -15.05 46.03 8.95
#